data_AF-A0A814NIK3-F1
#
_entry.id   AF-A0A814NIK3-F1
#
_cell.length_a   1.000
_cell.length_b   1.000
_cell.length_c   1.000
_cell.angle_alpha   90.00
_cell.angle_beta   90.00
_cell.angle_gamma   90.00
#
_symmetry.space_group_name_H-M   'P 1'
#
loop_
_entity.id
_entity.type
_entity.pdbx_description
1 polymer ?
#
loop_
_entity_poly.entity_id
_entity_poly.type
_entity_poly.pdbx_seq_one_letter_code
_entity_poly.pdbx_strand_id
1 'polypeptide(L)'
;MNSKTKKSNKQNSVEHKKKSSQKFLVLSGILFGLFALFLARSPFISIDFDKNVDCGSVNLPPVVPLEGNLKPNHKLEKAVYIGQHVLVGPETIEFDKDGFLYTGLLNGQIVKIDPTNPTEFQIIAQIGTESQEKCKKLKEHPNAECGRPLGLRIKPNTSDLYVADSYLGIFKINLKTGLKTLVLSSS
;
A
#
# COMPACT_ATOMS: atom_id res chain seq x y z
N MET A 1 79.93 -21.95 -40.05
CA MET A 1 78.52 -22.42 -40.06
C MET A 1 77.77 -21.86 -38.86
N ASN A 2 77.05 -20.73 -38.93
CA ASN A 2 76.09 -20.33 -37.86
C ASN A 2 75.13 -19.15 -38.22
N SER A 3 74.74 -19.01 -39.49
CA SER A 3 73.76 -18.00 -39.93
C SER A 3 72.33 -18.57 -40.15
N LYS A 4 72.20 -19.90 -40.31
CA LYS A 4 70.92 -20.56 -40.62
C LYS A 4 70.01 -20.77 -39.40
N THR A 5 70.55 -20.86 -38.19
CA THR A 5 69.79 -21.21 -36.96
C THR A 5 69.01 -20.02 -36.36
N LYS A 6 69.49 -18.78 -36.50
CA LYS A 6 68.78 -17.57 -36.01
C LYS A 6 67.58 -17.16 -36.89
N LYS A 7 67.62 -17.45 -38.20
CA LYS A 7 66.50 -17.17 -39.14
C LYS A 7 65.30 -18.09 -38.89
N SER A 8 65.56 -19.38 -38.69
CA SER A 8 64.51 -20.39 -38.43
C SER A 8 63.69 -20.08 -37.16
N ASN A 9 64.34 -19.73 -36.05
CA ASN A 9 63.64 -19.44 -34.80
C ASN A 9 62.82 -18.12 -34.83
N LYS A 10 63.29 -17.12 -35.59
CA LYS A 10 62.55 -15.86 -35.79
C LYS A 10 61.36 -16.04 -36.72
N GLN A 11 61.50 -16.82 -37.79
CA GLN A 11 60.38 -17.18 -38.67
C GLN A 11 59.30 -17.98 -37.93
N ASN A 12 59.69 -19.00 -37.15
CA ASN A 12 58.74 -19.80 -36.38
C ASN A 12 58.00 -18.98 -35.31
N SER A 13 58.67 -18.06 -34.59
CA SER A 13 58.00 -17.16 -33.62
C SER A 13 57.04 -16.17 -34.27
N VAL A 14 57.37 -15.63 -35.44
CA VAL A 14 56.50 -14.69 -36.17
C VAL A 14 55.27 -15.41 -36.74
N GLU A 15 55.46 -16.62 -37.27
CA GLU A 15 54.39 -17.45 -37.83
C GLU A 15 53.44 -17.96 -36.74
N HIS A 16 53.97 -18.37 -35.58
CA HIS A 16 53.17 -18.77 -34.42
C HIS A 16 52.38 -17.60 -33.82
N LYS A 17 52.96 -16.40 -33.77
CA LYS A 17 52.28 -15.17 -33.30
C LYS A 17 51.18 -14.73 -34.28
N LYS A 18 51.41 -14.85 -35.59
CA LYS A 18 50.43 -14.56 -36.63
C LYS A 18 49.26 -15.55 -36.60
N LYS A 19 49.54 -16.85 -36.42
CA LYS A 19 48.53 -17.91 -36.27
C LYS A 19 47.71 -17.78 -34.98
N SER A 20 48.32 -17.33 -33.88
CA SER A 20 47.63 -17.05 -32.61
C SER A 20 46.72 -15.82 -32.68
N SER A 21 47.20 -14.72 -33.26
CA SER A 21 46.41 -13.50 -33.50
C SER A 21 45.25 -13.75 -34.46
N GLN A 22 45.46 -14.55 -35.51
CA GLN A 22 44.40 -14.94 -36.45
C GLN A 22 43.34 -15.81 -35.77
N LYS A 23 43.73 -16.75 -34.90
CA LYS A 23 42.78 -17.55 -34.10
C LYS A 23 41.99 -16.69 -33.11
N PHE A 24 42.63 -15.70 -32.47
CA PHE A 24 41.96 -14.77 -31.56
C PHE A 24 40.97 -13.85 -32.28
N LEU A 25 41.33 -13.34 -33.46
CA LEU A 25 40.44 -12.53 -34.30
C LEU A 25 39.23 -13.33 -34.80
N VAL A 26 39.43 -14.59 -35.21
CA VAL A 26 38.34 -15.49 -35.62
C VAL A 26 37.42 -15.82 -34.44
N LEU A 27 37.98 -16.13 -33.26
CA LEU A 27 37.19 -16.43 -32.06
C LEU A 27 36.41 -15.22 -31.55
N SER A 28 37.01 -14.03 -31.59
CA SER A 28 36.35 -12.76 -31.26
C SER A 28 35.21 -12.45 -32.24
N GLY A 29 35.43 -12.67 -33.54
CA GLY A 29 34.37 -12.52 -34.55
C GLY A 29 33.20 -13.49 -34.36
N ILE A 30 33.48 -14.74 -33.98
CA ILE A 30 32.43 -15.72 -33.64
C ILE A 30 31.67 -15.29 -32.38
N LEU A 31 32.37 -14.86 -31.32
CA LEU A 31 31.74 -14.41 -30.08
C LEU A 31 30.87 -13.16 -30.30
N PHE A 32 31.36 -12.21 -31.10
CA PHE A 32 30.62 -11.01 -31.46
C PHE A 32 29.39 -11.35 -32.31
N GLY A 33 29.51 -12.30 -33.25
CA GLY A 33 28.38 -12.80 -34.03
C GLY A 33 27.33 -13.52 -33.18
N LEU A 34 27.75 -14.36 -32.22
CA LEU A 34 26.85 -15.02 -31.28
C LEU A 34 26.18 -14.03 -30.33
N PHE A 35 26.90 -13.00 -29.88
CA PHE A 35 26.35 -11.93 -29.06
C PHE A 35 25.33 -11.08 -29.85
N ALA A 36 25.63 -10.73 -31.11
CA ALA A 36 24.70 -10.03 -31.98
C ALA A 36 23.42 -10.85 -32.25
N LEU A 37 23.55 -12.16 -32.46
CA LEU A 37 22.41 -13.07 -32.59
C LEU A 37 21.61 -13.19 -31.28
N PHE A 38 22.28 -13.19 -30.12
CA PHE A 38 21.63 -13.20 -28.82
C PHE A 38 20.85 -11.91 -28.57
N LEU A 39 21.41 -10.74 -28.91
CA LEU A 39 20.70 -9.46 -28.82
C LEU A 39 19.50 -9.43 -29.76
N ALA A 40 19.68 -9.79 -31.03
CA ALA A 40 18.62 -9.79 -32.04
C ALA A 40 17.48 -10.78 -31.75
N ARG A 41 17.75 -11.87 -31.01
CA ARG A 41 16.72 -12.80 -30.52
C ARG A 41 16.30 -12.57 -29.08
N SER A 42 16.88 -11.58 -28.39
CA SER A 42 16.50 -11.33 -27.00
C SER A 42 15.06 -10.81 -26.98
N PRO A 43 14.17 -11.40 -26.17
CA PRO A 43 12.79 -10.94 -26.03
C PRO A 43 12.71 -9.53 -25.42
N PHE A 44 13.83 -8.99 -24.90
CA PHE A 44 13.94 -7.64 -24.36
C PHE A 44 13.93 -6.52 -25.42
N ILE A 45 14.38 -6.79 -26.66
CA ILE A 45 14.41 -5.75 -27.72
C ILE A 45 13.04 -5.59 -28.40
N SER A 46 12.18 -6.61 -28.31
CA SER A 46 10.87 -6.64 -28.97
C SER A 46 9.69 -6.54 -28.00
N ILE A 47 9.89 -6.03 -26.78
CA ILE A 47 8.76 -5.75 -25.88
C ILE A 47 8.04 -4.52 -26.42
N ASP A 48 7.12 -4.79 -27.34
CA ASP A 48 6.18 -3.86 -27.90
C ASP A 48 5.12 -3.58 -26.81
N PHE A 49 5.49 -2.73 -25.85
CA PHE A 49 4.66 -2.37 -24.69
C PHE A 49 3.34 -1.68 -25.07
N ASP A 50 3.14 -1.36 -26.34
CA ASP A 50 2.04 -0.52 -26.81
C ASP A 50 0.90 -1.29 -27.52
N LYS A 51 1.05 -2.61 -27.72
CA LYS A 51 0.13 -3.35 -28.61
C LYS A 51 -1.25 -3.68 -28.05
N ASN A 52 -1.54 -3.38 -26.78
CA ASN A 52 -2.82 -3.71 -26.16
C ASN A 52 -3.49 -2.54 -25.43
N VAL A 53 -3.06 -1.29 -25.65
CA VAL A 53 -3.76 -0.12 -25.11
C VAL A 53 -4.77 0.36 -26.15
N ASP A 54 -6.00 -0.11 -26.04
CA ASP A 54 -7.12 0.38 -26.85
C ASP A 54 -7.56 1.74 -26.31
N CYS A 55 -6.95 2.81 -26.86
CA CYS A 55 -7.27 4.19 -26.53
C CYS A 55 -8.67 4.55 -27.08
N GLY A 56 -9.70 4.22 -26.32
CA GLY A 56 -11.08 4.59 -26.59
C GLY A 56 -11.44 5.96 -26.00
N SER A 57 -12.25 6.74 -26.71
CA SER A 57 -12.95 7.87 -26.09
C SER A 57 -14.16 7.35 -25.31
N VAL A 58 -14.19 7.64 -24.02
CA VAL A 58 -15.36 7.34 -23.18
C VAL A 58 -16.31 8.52 -23.26
N ASN A 59 -17.49 8.32 -23.83
CA ASN A 59 -18.58 9.29 -23.73
C ASN A 59 -19.13 9.25 -22.32
N LEU A 60 -18.87 10.31 -21.55
CA LEU A 60 -19.45 10.45 -20.22
C LEU A 60 -20.97 10.60 -20.34
N PRO A 61 -21.74 10.07 -19.37
CA PRO A 61 -23.16 10.34 -19.31
C PRO A 61 -23.41 11.86 -19.18
N PRO A 62 -24.58 12.36 -19.60
CA PRO A 62 -24.96 13.75 -19.40
C PRO A 62 -24.85 14.13 -17.92
N VAL A 63 -24.41 15.36 -17.66
CA VAL A 63 -24.32 15.88 -16.29
C VAL A 63 -25.71 15.82 -15.65
N VAL A 64 -25.78 15.25 -14.44
CA VAL A 64 -27.01 15.24 -13.65
C VAL A 64 -27.29 16.68 -13.18
N PRO A 65 -28.42 17.30 -13.54
CA PRO A 65 -28.75 18.64 -13.10
C PRO A 65 -28.90 18.68 -11.58
N LEU A 66 -28.37 19.74 -10.96
CA LEU A 66 -28.46 19.96 -9.51
C LEU A 66 -29.85 20.50 -9.13
N GLU A 67 -30.88 19.69 -9.33
CA GLU A 67 -32.28 20.02 -9.08
C GLU A 67 -32.91 19.09 -8.03
N GLY A 68 -34.09 19.45 -7.52
CA GLY A 68 -34.80 18.67 -6.50
C GLY A 68 -33.91 18.42 -5.26
N ASN A 69 -33.65 17.13 -4.98
CA ASN A 69 -32.81 16.71 -3.85
C ASN A 69 -31.31 17.04 -4.04
N LEU A 70 -30.86 17.28 -5.27
CA LEU A 70 -29.47 17.63 -5.60
C LEU A 70 -29.24 19.14 -5.66
N LYS A 71 -30.28 19.94 -5.40
CA LYS A 71 -30.16 21.41 -5.38
C LYS A 71 -29.09 21.86 -4.37
N PRO A 72 -28.23 22.82 -4.74
CA PRO A 72 -27.26 23.39 -3.81
C PRO A 72 -27.95 23.87 -2.53
N ASN A 73 -27.34 23.56 -1.39
CA ASN A 73 -27.88 23.95 -0.08
C ASN A 73 -26.73 24.26 0.89
N HIS A 74 -27.04 25.05 1.91
CA HIS A 74 -26.09 25.54 2.91
C HIS A 74 -26.22 24.78 4.24
N LYS A 75 -26.79 23.57 4.25
CA LYS A 75 -27.05 22.83 5.50
C LYS A 75 -25.75 22.52 6.26
N LEU A 76 -24.68 22.23 5.53
CA LEU A 76 -23.37 21.89 6.11
C LEU A 76 -22.60 23.11 6.64
N GLU A 77 -22.99 24.35 6.29
CA GLU A 77 -22.35 25.55 6.87
C GLU A 77 -22.61 25.70 8.37
N LYS A 78 -23.68 25.06 8.87
CA LYS A 78 -24.05 25.01 10.29
C LYS A 78 -23.47 23.81 11.02
N ALA A 79 -22.66 22.98 10.35
CA ALA A 79 -22.04 21.82 10.96
C ALA A 79 -21.00 22.24 12.00
N VAL A 80 -20.91 21.47 13.08
CA VAL A 80 -19.92 21.68 14.14
C VAL A 80 -18.79 20.65 13.95
N TYR A 81 -17.55 21.11 14.07
CA TYR A 81 -16.39 20.23 14.04
C TYR A 81 -16.21 19.56 15.39
N ILE A 82 -16.17 18.23 15.40
CA ILE A 82 -15.89 17.41 16.58
C ILE A 82 -14.53 16.75 16.40
N GLY A 83 -13.67 16.83 17.41
CA GLY A 83 -12.37 16.14 17.44
C GLY A 83 -11.32 16.72 16.49
N GLN A 84 -11.50 17.93 15.97
CA GLN A 84 -10.58 18.54 15.02
C GLN A 84 -9.18 18.71 15.64
N HIS A 85 -8.14 18.27 14.93
CA HIS A 85 -6.74 18.24 15.39
C HIS A 85 -6.44 17.32 16.59
N VAL A 86 -7.46 16.66 17.14
CA VAL A 86 -7.35 15.79 18.31
C VAL A 86 -7.49 14.32 17.91
N LEU A 87 -8.49 14.01 17.08
CA LEU A 87 -8.72 12.67 16.57
C LEU A 87 -7.96 12.47 15.27
N VAL A 88 -7.22 11.36 15.19
CA VAL A 88 -6.42 11.02 14.01
C VAL A 88 -7.05 9.84 13.28
N GLY A 89 -7.45 10.08 12.03
CA GLY A 89 -8.04 9.08 11.13
C GLY A 89 -9.32 8.42 11.65
N PRO A 90 -10.34 9.16 12.13
CA PRO A 90 -11.65 8.57 12.39
C PRO A 90 -12.29 8.10 11.09
N GLU A 91 -12.85 6.88 11.07
CA GLU A 91 -13.43 6.28 9.86
C GLU A 91 -14.95 6.11 9.94
N THR A 92 -15.45 5.74 11.12
CA THR A 92 -16.85 5.35 11.31
C THR A 92 -17.39 6.00 12.58
N ILE A 93 -18.64 6.45 12.53
CA ILE A 93 -19.31 7.15 13.63
C ILE A 93 -20.56 6.38 14.04
N GLU A 94 -20.81 6.33 15.35
CA GLU A 94 -21.99 5.74 15.95
C GLU A 94 -22.39 6.57 17.18
N PHE A 95 -23.69 6.74 17.43
CA PHE A 95 -24.19 7.49 18.58
C PHE A 95 -24.93 6.57 19.54
N ASP A 96 -24.72 6.76 20.84
CA ASP A 96 -25.61 6.15 21.82
C ASP A 96 -26.91 6.95 22.01
N LYS A 97 -27.83 6.39 22.80
CA LYS A 97 -29.13 7.02 23.11
C LYS A 97 -29.01 8.33 23.90
N ASP A 98 -27.87 8.56 24.54
CA ASP A 98 -27.61 9.73 25.36
C ASP A 98 -26.88 10.82 24.53
N GLY A 99 -26.62 10.55 23.25
CA GLY A 99 -26.02 11.47 22.29
C GLY A 99 -24.49 11.46 22.26
N PHE A 100 -23.83 10.55 22.99
CA PHE A 100 -22.37 10.44 22.91
C PHE A 100 -21.94 9.80 21.59
N LEU A 101 -20.89 10.33 21.01
CA LEU A 101 -20.30 9.88 19.76
C LEU A 101 -19.22 8.83 20.04
N TYR A 102 -19.23 7.75 19.27
CA TYR A 102 -18.20 6.72 19.27
C TYR A 102 -17.56 6.61 17.89
N THR A 103 -16.24 6.50 17.85
CA THR A 103 -15.48 6.29 16.60
C THR A 103 -14.25 5.42 16.85
N GLY A 104 -13.80 4.73 15.80
CA GLY A 104 -12.47 4.15 15.73
C GLY A 104 -11.42 5.19 15.31
N LEU A 105 -10.16 5.01 15.69
CA LEU A 105 -9.03 5.85 15.27
C LEU A 105 -8.01 5.05 14.45
N LEU A 106 -7.06 5.76 13.83
CA LEU A 106 -5.95 5.16 13.07
C LEU A 106 -5.15 4.15 13.89
N ASN A 107 -4.88 4.44 15.15
CA ASN A 107 -4.08 3.60 16.02
C ASN A 107 -4.83 2.42 16.66
N GLY A 108 -6.05 2.12 16.20
CA GLY A 108 -6.84 0.99 16.69
C GLY A 108 -7.66 1.25 17.96
N GLN A 109 -7.69 2.51 18.43
CA GLN A 109 -8.48 2.90 19.59
C GLN A 109 -9.95 3.09 19.23
N ILE A 110 -10.82 2.72 20.15
CA ILE A 110 -12.23 3.10 20.17
C ILE A 110 -12.39 4.22 21.20
N VAL A 111 -12.93 5.35 20.77
CA VAL A 111 -13.08 6.52 21.62
C VAL A 111 -14.53 6.93 21.75
N LYS A 112 -14.86 7.55 22.89
CA LYS A 112 -16.14 8.18 23.20
C LYS A 112 -15.93 9.68 23.33
N ILE A 113 -16.78 10.47 22.68
CA ILE A 113 -16.73 11.93 22.69
C ILE A 113 -18.11 12.45 23.11
N ASP A 114 -18.11 13.45 23.98
CA ASP A 114 -19.29 14.27 24.23
C ASP A 114 -19.36 15.37 23.16
N PRO A 115 -20.40 15.42 22.32
CA PRO A 115 -20.52 16.47 21.32
C PRO A 115 -20.52 17.90 21.89
N THR A 116 -20.84 18.06 23.17
CA THR A 116 -20.80 19.36 23.87
C THR A 116 -19.38 19.79 24.26
N ASN A 117 -18.44 18.84 24.34
CA ASN A 117 -17.01 19.09 24.55
C ASN A 117 -16.17 18.42 23.44
N PRO A 118 -16.14 19.02 22.24
CA PRO A 118 -15.63 18.38 21.03
C PRO A 118 -14.12 18.13 21.03
N THR A 119 -13.37 18.70 21.96
CA THR A 119 -11.91 18.57 22.05
C THR A 119 -11.45 17.46 22.99
N GLU A 120 -12.35 16.93 23.82
CA GLU A 120 -12.03 15.89 24.79
C GLU A 120 -12.64 14.55 24.38
N PHE A 121 -11.93 13.47 24.65
CA PHE A 121 -12.41 12.12 24.38
C PHE A 121 -11.90 11.13 25.41
N GLN A 122 -12.65 10.05 25.60
CA GLN A 122 -12.32 8.94 26.47
C GLN A 122 -11.97 7.73 25.62
N ILE A 123 -10.88 7.04 25.95
CA ILE A 123 -10.53 5.77 25.29
C ILE A 123 -11.35 4.67 25.96
N ILE A 124 -12.21 4.01 25.17
CA ILE A 124 -13.07 2.92 25.63
C ILE A 124 -12.38 1.57 25.51
N ALA A 125 -11.63 1.38 24.42
CA ALA A 125 -10.94 0.12 24.16
C ALA A 125 -9.79 0.31 23.16
N GLN A 126 -8.84 -0.63 23.18
CA GLN A 126 -7.83 -0.84 22.14
C GLN A 126 -8.16 -2.16 21.43
N ILE A 127 -8.29 -2.17 20.09
CA ILE A 127 -8.60 -3.40 19.35
C ILE A 127 -7.38 -4.31 19.21
N GLY A 128 -6.24 -3.75 18.83
CA GLY A 128 -4.97 -4.45 18.72
C GLY A 128 -4.50 -5.17 19.97
N THR A 129 -3.47 -6.00 19.79
CA THR A 129 -2.68 -6.64 20.85
C THR A 129 -1.46 -5.81 21.23
N GLU A 130 -1.03 -4.90 20.35
CA GLU A 130 0.13 -4.04 20.58
C GLU A 130 -0.18 -2.92 21.60
N SER A 131 0.89 -2.43 22.24
CA SER A 131 0.85 -1.34 23.19
C SER A 131 0.39 -0.02 22.56
N GLN A 132 -0.41 0.74 23.32
CA GLN A 132 -0.92 2.04 22.88
C GLN A 132 0.20 3.02 22.49
N GLU A 133 1.32 2.99 23.21
CA GLU A 133 2.47 3.86 22.93
C GLU A 133 3.11 3.58 21.58
N LYS A 134 3.24 2.31 21.19
CA LYS A 134 3.79 1.93 19.90
C LYS A 134 2.82 2.27 18.78
N CYS A 135 1.53 2.04 18.97
CA CYS A 135 0.49 2.41 18.00
C CYS A 135 0.34 3.93 17.81
N LYS A 136 0.58 4.74 18.84
CA LYS A 136 0.57 6.22 18.73
C LYS A 136 1.73 6.79 17.90
N LYS A 137 2.87 6.10 17.85
CA LYS A 137 4.05 6.54 17.07
C LYS A 137 3.86 6.35 15.57
N LEU A 138 2.91 5.52 15.15
CA LEU A 138 2.60 5.24 13.75
C LEU A 138 1.70 6.35 13.20
N LYS A 139 2.25 7.21 12.35
CA LYS A 139 1.55 8.40 11.84
C LYS A 139 0.69 8.16 10.60
N GLU A 140 1.02 7.15 9.79
CA GLU A 140 0.40 6.97 8.47
C GLU A 140 -0.16 5.56 8.26
N HIS A 141 0.60 4.53 8.67
CA HIS A 141 0.17 3.13 8.54
C HIS A 141 0.32 2.41 9.88
N PRO A 142 -0.78 2.21 10.62
CA PRO A 142 -0.76 1.40 11.82
C PRO A 142 -0.45 -0.05 11.44
N ASN A 143 0.41 -0.69 12.23
CA ASN A 143 0.66 -2.12 12.08
C ASN A 143 -0.64 -2.90 12.31
N ALA A 144 -0.78 -4.06 11.67
CA ALA A 144 -1.91 -4.95 11.89
C ALA A 144 -2.13 -5.28 13.38
N GLU A 145 -1.05 -5.31 14.17
CA GLU A 145 -1.08 -5.57 15.62
C GLU A 145 -1.78 -4.46 16.43
N CYS A 146 -1.89 -3.25 15.88
CA CYS A 146 -2.62 -2.14 16.49
C CYS A 146 -4.14 -2.24 16.23
N GLY A 147 -4.54 -2.90 15.15
CA GLY A 147 -5.91 -2.87 14.63
C GLY A 147 -6.23 -1.58 13.87
N ARG A 148 -7.27 -1.64 13.06
CA ARG A 148 -7.87 -0.52 12.31
C ARG A 148 -9.39 -0.74 12.22
N PRO A 149 -10.16 -0.17 13.18
CA PRO A 149 -11.61 -0.27 13.20
C PRO A 149 -12.23 0.51 12.04
N LEU A 150 -13.00 -0.17 11.19
CA LEU A 150 -13.66 0.42 10.02
C LEU A 150 -15.20 0.40 10.10
N GLY A 151 -15.78 -0.32 11.07
CA GLY A 151 -17.22 -0.35 11.28
C GLY A 151 -17.60 -0.49 12.75
N LEU A 152 -18.51 0.36 13.22
CA LEU A 152 -19.02 0.36 14.60
C LEU A 152 -20.55 0.27 14.58
N ARG A 153 -21.14 -0.58 15.42
CA ARG A 153 -22.60 -0.62 15.64
C ARG A 153 -22.94 -0.94 17.09
N ILE A 154 -23.74 -0.08 17.72
CA ILE A 154 -24.26 -0.35 19.06
C ILE A 154 -25.44 -1.31 18.93
N LYS A 155 -25.42 -2.39 19.70
CA LYS A 155 -26.56 -3.30 19.77
C LYS A 155 -27.71 -2.59 20.53
N PRO A 156 -28.91 -2.52 19.95
CA PRO A 156 -30.05 -1.85 20.59
C PRO A 156 -30.35 -2.43 21.98
N ASN A 157 -30.69 -1.54 22.92
CA ASN A 157 -31.06 -1.87 24.30
C ASN A 157 -30.00 -2.63 25.11
N THR A 158 -28.74 -2.66 24.66
CA THR A 158 -27.63 -3.19 25.44
C THR A 158 -26.51 -2.15 25.58
N SER A 159 -25.43 -2.53 26.26
CA SER A 159 -24.19 -1.74 26.32
C SER A 159 -23.09 -2.39 25.47
N ASP A 160 -23.47 -3.15 24.44
CA ASP A 160 -22.51 -3.84 23.58
C ASP A 160 -22.32 -3.05 22.28
N LEU A 161 -21.08 -2.70 21.99
CA LEU A 161 -20.62 -2.15 20.72
C LEU A 161 -19.95 -3.27 19.92
N TYR A 162 -20.44 -3.53 18.71
CA TYR A 162 -19.76 -4.37 17.75
C TYR A 162 -18.81 -3.54 16.90
N VAL A 163 -17.59 -4.05 16.73
CA VAL A 163 -16.53 -3.41 15.97
C VAL A 163 -16.02 -4.37 14.91
N ALA A 164 -16.02 -3.94 13.65
CA ALA A 164 -15.35 -4.61 12.55
C ALA A 164 -13.97 -3.96 12.35
N ASP A 165 -12.92 -4.74 12.56
CA ASP A 165 -11.52 -4.39 12.38
C ASP A 165 -10.99 -4.98 11.08
N SER A 166 -10.22 -4.21 10.31
CA SER A 166 -9.72 -4.65 9.01
C SER A 166 -8.67 -5.75 9.09
N TYR A 167 -7.98 -5.88 10.22
CA TYR A 167 -6.87 -6.82 10.39
C TYR A 167 -7.25 -8.00 11.28
N LEU A 168 -8.11 -7.79 12.28
CA LEU A 168 -8.30 -8.73 13.38
C LEU A 168 -9.71 -9.35 13.45
N GLY A 169 -10.66 -8.87 12.62
CA GLY A 169 -12.01 -9.41 12.53
C GLY A 169 -13.05 -8.63 13.35
N ILE A 170 -14.04 -9.33 13.90
CA ILE A 170 -15.19 -8.73 14.60
C ILE A 170 -15.03 -8.87 16.11
N PHE A 171 -15.15 -7.75 16.81
CA PHE A 171 -15.12 -7.66 18.26
C PHE A 171 -16.46 -7.21 18.82
N LYS A 172 -16.75 -7.64 20.05
CA LYS A 172 -17.78 -7.07 20.91
C LYS A 172 -17.10 -6.35 22.07
N ILE A 173 -17.50 -5.13 22.34
CA ILE A 173 -16.96 -4.28 23.40
C ILE A 173 -18.11 -3.87 24.32
N ASN A 174 -17.97 -4.10 25.61
CA ASN A 174 -18.92 -3.55 26.57
C ASN A 174 -18.59 -2.07 26.83
N LEU A 175 -19.48 -1.16 26.47
CA LEU A 175 -19.29 0.29 26.56
C LEU A 175 -19.14 0.83 28.00
N LYS A 176 -19.57 0.06 29.01
CA LYS A 176 -19.45 0.47 30.42
C LYS A 176 -18.11 0.03 31.02
N THR A 177 -17.63 -1.16 30.66
CA THR A 177 -16.43 -1.75 31.25
C THR A 177 -15.20 -1.68 30.35
N GLY A 178 -15.37 -1.39 29.06
CA GLY A 178 -14.31 -1.47 28.05
C GLY A 178 -13.91 -2.91 27.69
N LEU A 179 -14.59 -3.93 28.24
CA LEU A 179 -14.22 -5.33 28.01
C LEU A 179 -14.44 -5.71 26.54
N LYS A 180 -13.33 -6.04 25.88
CA LYS A 180 -13.26 -6.52 24.49
C LYS A 180 -13.32 -8.05 24.44
N THR A 181 -14.13 -8.59 23.55
CA THR A 181 -14.19 -10.03 23.24
C THR A 181 -14.15 -10.22 21.73
N LEU A 182 -13.29 -11.11 21.25
CA LEU A 182 -13.28 -11.51 19.84
C LEU A 182 -14.52 -12.37 19.56
N VAL A 183 -15.30 -11.97 18.55
CA VAL A 183 -16.49 -12.71 18.09
C VAL A 183 -16.13 -13.57 16.89
N LEU A 184 -15.35 -13.00 15.97
CA LEU A 184 -14.91 -13.68 14.75
C LEU A 184 -13.51 -13.18 14.38
N SER A 185 -12.54 -14.09 14.25
CA SER A 185 -11.20 -13.74 13.76
C SER A 185 -11.23 -13.46 12.26
N SER A 186 -10.38 -12.54 11.80
CA SER A 186 -9.92 -12.56 10.40
C SER A 186 -9.19 -13.88 10.11
N SER A 187 -9.31 -14.36 8.87
CA SER A 187 -8.68 -15.61 8.39
C SER A 187 -7.24 -15.40 7.96
#